data_AF-A0AAE0SZR5-F1
#
_entry.id   AF-A0AAE0SZR5-F1
#
_cell.length_a   1.000
_cell.length_b   1.000
_cell.length_c   1.000
_cell.angle_alpha   90.00
_cell.angle_beta   90.00
_cell.angle_gamma   90.00
#
_symmetry.space_group_name_H-M   'P 1'
#
loop_
_entity.id
_entity.type
_entity.pdbx_description
1 polymer ?
#
loop_
_entity_poly.entity_id
_entity_poly.type
_entity_poly.pdbx_seq_one_letter_code
_entity_poly.pdbx_strand_id
1 'polypeptide(L)'
;MHGYRWMYQKCLSNGLKVKKEEIRLMLEILDPQGVELRQRRCLRRRQYFSKGPNYCWHIDSNDKLKSYGLCINGCTDGYSRKLIWLKVGRSNSDPKVIAKYFLAAVEEYGGCPTFMRGDMATENVRIPTMQTFIRPSDGLDVENDRTFIYCKSTLNTRIESWWEILRKECC
;
A
#
# COMPACT_ATOMS: atom_id res chain seq x y z
N MET A 1 5.65 -8.46 -19.58
CA MET A 1 6.66 -7.62 -20.25
C MET A 1 6.40 -6.14 -19.99
N HIS A 2 7.45 -5.32 -19.98
CA HIS A 2 7.41 -3.88 -19.70
C HIS A 2 7.08 -3.07 -20.97
N GLY A 3 6.49 -1.88 -20.85
CA GLY A 3 6.14 -1.03 -21.99
C GLY A 3 7.34 -0.32 -22.63
N TYR A 4 7.15 0.21 -23.85
CA TYR A 4 8.25 0.82 -24.65
C TYR A 4 8.96 1.98 -23.96
N ARG A 5 8.27 2.78 -23.13
CA ARG A 5 8.90 3.86 -22.35
C ARG A 5 9.88 3.33 -21.29
N TRP A 6 9.51 2.23 -20.63
CA TRP A 6 10.38 1.57 -19.66
C TRP A 6 11.57 0.92 -20.36
N MET A 7 11.33 0.26 -21.50
CA MET A 7 12.41 -0.35 -22.29
C MET A 7 13.38 0.69 -22.83
N TYR A 8 12.87 1.85 -23.26
CA TYR A 8 13.69 3.00 -23.65
C TYR A 8 14.60 3.49 -22.52
N GLN A 9 14.05 3.67 -21.31
CA GLN A 9 14.86 4.02 -20.15
C GLN A 9 15.91 2.95 -19.84
N LYS A 10 15.55 1.66 -19.91
CA LYS A 10 16.49 0.57 -19.70
C LYS A 10 17.63 0.58 -20.73
N CYS A 11 17.34 0.79 -22.02
CA CYS A 11 18.35 0.91 -23.06
C CYS A 11 19.31 2.09 -22.78
N LEU A 12 18.77 3.26 -22.42
CA LEU A 12 19.59 4.42 -22.05
C LEU A 12 20.48 4.14 -20.82
N SER A 13 19.94 3.50 -19.78
CA SER A 13 20.72 3.13 -18.59
C SER A 13 21.83 2.12 -18.88
N ASN A 14 21.74 1.37 -19.98
CA ASN A 14 22.78 0.45 -20.44
C ASN A 14 23.69 1.08 -21.53
N GLY A 15 23.63 2.40 -21.72
CA GLY A 15 24.50 3.13 -22.65
C GLY A 15 24.11 3.01 -24.13
N LEU A 16 22.94 2.43 -24.44
CA LEU A 16 22.49 2.27 -25.82
C LEU A 16 21.86 3.58 -26.34
N LYS A 17 22.36 4.06 -27.49
CA LYS A 17 21.75 5.19 -28.22
C LYS A 17 20.73 4.65 -29.23
N VAL A 18 19.46 4.66 -28.84
CA VAL A 18 18.34 4.14 -29.65
C VAL A 18 17.22 5.17 -29.72
N LYS A 19 16.49 5.22 -30.83
CA LYS A 19 15.30 6.09 -30.92
C LYS A 19 14.13 5.43 -30.20
N LYS A 20 13.30 6.25 -29.54
CA LYS A 20 12.11 5.75 -28.82
C LYS A 20 11.14 5.00 -29.73
N GLU A 21 11.05 5.43 -31.00
CA GLU A 21 10.19 4.81 -32.01
C GLU A 21 10.71 3.45 -32.46
N GLU A 22 12.03 3.26 -32.57
CA GLU A 22 12.64 1.96 -32.89
C GLU A 22 12.32 0.93 -31.81
N ILE A 23 12.39 1.31 -30.54
CA ILE A 23 12.01 0.42 -29.43
C ILE A 23 10.52 0.08 -29.46
N ARG A 24 9.66 1.04 -29.85
CA ARG A 24 8.23 0.79 -29.98
C ARG A 24 7.96 -0.27 -31.05
N LEU A 25 8.57 -0.12 -32.22
CA LEU A 25 8.46 -1.07 -33.34
C LEU A 25 9.07 -2.43 -33.01
N MET A 26 10.25 -2.46 -32.39
CA MET A 26 10.88 -3.71 -31.95
C MET A 26 10.02 -4.46 -30.94
N LEU A 27 9.38 -3.76 -29.99
CA LEU A 27 8.47 -4.41 -29.04
C LEU A 27 7.18 -4.91 -29.69
N GLU A 28 6.73 -4.29 -30.77
CA GLU A 28 5.59 -4.77 -31.56
C GLU A 28 5.92 -6.08 -32.28
N ILE A 29 7.17 -6.24 -32.72
CA ILE A 29 7.67 -7.48 -33.33
C ILE A 29 7.94 -8.56 -32.26
N LEU A 30 8.58 -8.20 -31.15
CA LEU A 30 9.02 -9.14 -30.11
C LEU A 30 7.88 -9.59 -29.17
N ASP A 31 6.88 -8.74 -28.94
CA ASP A 31 5.78 -8.98 -28.01
C ASP A 31 4.46 -8.37 -28.53
N PRO A 32 3.95 -8.81 -29.70
CA PRO A 32 2.73 -8.28 -30.30
C PRO A 32 1.53 -8.44 -29.36
N GLN A 33 1.41 -9.61 -28.70
CA GLN A 33 0.35 -9.88 -27.72
C GLN A 33 0.44 -8.92 -26.52
N GLY A 34 1.63 -8.70 -25.94
CA GLY A 34 1.78 -7.78 -24.82
C GLY A 34 1.62 -6.31 -25.20
N VAL A 35 1.89 -5.93 -26.45
CA VAL A 35 1.55 -4.61 -27.00
C VAL A 35 0.03 -4.46 -27.13
N GLU A 36 -0.65 -5.43 -27.71
CA GLU A 36 -2.11 -5.44 -27.86
C GLU A 36 -2.82 -5.39 -26.50
N LEU A 37 -2.41 -6.23 -25.54
CA LEU A 37 -2.94 -6.24 -24.18
C LEU A 37 -2.81 -4.87 -23.48
N ARG A 38 -1.74 -4.12 -23.76
CA ARG A 38 -1.54 -2.76 -23.24
C ARG A 38 -2.39 -1.73 -23.97
N GLN A 39 -2.56 -1.86 -25.28
CA GLN A 39 -3.43 -0.97 -26.07
C GLN A 39 -4.89 -1.07 -25.65
N ARG A 40 -5.35 -2.26 -25.23
CA ARG A 40 -6.70 -2.49 -24.69
C ARG A 40 -7.01 -1.68 -23.41
N ARG A 41 -5.99 -1.08 -22.76
CA ARG A 41 -6.12 -0.33 -21.48
C ARG A 41 -6.84 -1.10 -20.37
N CYS A 42 -6.91 -2.43 -20.46
CA CYS A 42 -7.51 -3.26 -19.43
C CYS A 42 -6.64 -3.19 -18.16
N LEU A 43 -7.19 -2.66 -17.08
CA LEU A 43 -6.54 -2.62 -15.78
C LEU A 43 -6.28 -4.05 -15.29
N ARG A 44 -5.05 -4.54 -15.43
CA ARG A 44 -4.67 -5.87 -14.92
C ARG A 44 -4.54 -5.81 -13.39
N ARG A 45 -5.64 -6.09 -12.68
CA ARG A 45 -5.66 -6.12 -11.22
C ARG A 45 -4.75 -7.26 -10.73
N ARG A 46 -3.82 -6.94 -9.83
CA ARG A 46 -3.07 -7.97 -9.10
C ARG A 46 -4.04 -8.69 -8.17
N GLN A 47 -3.98 -10.02 -8.15
CA GLN A 47 -4.68 -10.78 -7.12
C GLN A 47 -4.01 -10.48 -5.78
N TYR A 48 -4.79 -9.96 -4.84
CA TYR A 48 -4.36 -9.80 -3.47
C TYR A 48 -4.69 -11.07 -2.71
N PHE A 49 -3.71 -11.59 -1.96
CA PHE A 49 -3.86 -12.76 -1.12
C PHE A 49 -3.57 -12.42 0.35
N SER A 50 -4.41 -12.90 1.26
CA SER A 50 -4.21 -12.83 2.71
C SER A 50 -4.63 -14.17 3.31
N LYS A 51 -3.88 -14.65 4.32
CA LYS A 51 -4.10 -15.98 4.92
C LYS A 51 -5.35 -16.05 5.81
N GLY A 52 -5.88 -14.90 6.22
CA GLY A 52 -7.06 -14.82 7.08
C GLY A 52 -7.23 -13.43 7.70
N PRO A 53 -8.25 -13.23 8.56
CA PRO A 53 -8.40 -12.01 9.36
C PRO A 53 -7.15 -11.77 10.21
N ASN A 54 -6.80 -10.50 10.44
CA ASN A 54 -5.63 -10.08 11.23
C ASN A 54 -4.28 -10.55 10.66
N TYR A 55 -4.23 -11.13 9.46
CA TYR A 55 -2.96 -11.45 8.84
C TYR A 55 -2.22 -10.18 8.39
N CYS A 56 -2.92 -9.22 7.80
CA CYS A 56 -2.32 -7.96 7.38
C CYS A 56 -3.30 -6.80 7.52
N TRP A 57 -2.95 -5.82 8.35
CA TRP A 57 -3.69 -4.57 8.48
C TRP A 57 -3.04 -3.49 7.61
N HIS A 58 -3.87 -2.75 6.88
CA HIS A 58 -3.49 -1.71 5.94
C HIS A 58 -3.79 -0.34 6.53
N ILE A 59 -2.76 0.45 6.82
CA ILE A 59 -2.87 1.80 7.38
C ILE A 59 -2.60 2.86 6.32
N ASP A 60 -3.35 3.95 6.37
CA ASP A 60 -3.16 5.11 5.50
C ASP A 60 -3.81 6.38 6.08
N SER A 61 -3.28 7.54 5.68
CA SER A 61 -3.78 8.86 6.08
C SER A 61 -4.32 9.60 4.86
N ASN A 62 -5.54 10.13 4.96
CA ASN A 62 -6.21 10.90 3.92
C ASN A 62 -6.25 12.39 4.27
N ASP A 63 -5.61 13.18 3.41
CA ASP A 63 -5.42 14.63 3.57
C ASP A 63 -6.42 15.48 2.77
N LYS A 64 -7.48 14.91 2.21
CA LYS A 64 -8.46 15.68 1.40
C LYS A 64 -9.15 16.80 2.16
N LEU A 65 -9.27 16.68 3.48
CA LEU A 65 -9.87 17.70 4.35
C LEU A 65 -8.82 18.59 5.04
N LYS A 66 -7.55 18.50 4.65
CA LYS A 66 -6.45 19.24 5.29
C LYS A 66 -6.61 20.75 5.15
N SER A 67 -7.27 21.22 4.08
CA SER A 67 -7.65 22.63 3.92
C SER A 67 -8.57 23.14 5.03
N TYR A 68 -9.34 22.26 5.66
CA TYR A 68 -10.20 22.54 6.81
C TYR A 68 -9.50 22.23 8.15
N GLY A 69 -8.21 21.92 8.14
CA GLY A 69 -7.45 21.53 9.33
C GLY A 69 -7.80 20.15 9.86
N LEU A 70 -8.37 19.28 9.02
CA LEU A 70 -8.76 17.91 9.38
C LEU A 70 -8.00 16.88 8.53
N CYS A 71 -7.42 15.89 9.19
CA CYS A 71 -6.80 14.73 8.57
C CYS A 71 -7.52 13.46 9.05
N ILE A 72 -7.83 12.54 8.14
CA ILE A 72 -8.47 11.28 8.48
C ILE A 72 -7.42 10.18 8.42
N ASN A 73 -7.20 9.47 9.52
CA ASN A 73 -6.37 8.26 9.53
C ASN A 73 -7.27 7.03 9.59
N GLY A 74 -7.00 6.05 8.73
CA GLY A 74 -7.76 4.82 8.64
C GLY A 74 -6.88 3.59 8.70
N CYS A 75 -7.47 2.48 9.14
CA CYS A 75 -6.87 1.17 8.98
C CYS A 75 -7.93 0.12 8.64
N THR A 76 -7.62 -0.78 7.70
CA THR A 76 -8.49 -1.87 7.29
C THR A 76 -7.79 -3.22 7.31
N ASP A 77 -8.52 -4.27 7.66
CA ASP A 77 -8.04 -5.65 7.55
C ASP A 77 -8.02 -6.09 6.07
N GLY A 78 -6.88 -6.62 5.65
CA GLY A 78 -6.64 -7.00 4.26
C GLY A 78 -7.45 -8.19 3.76
N TYR A 79 -7.96 -9.03 4.68
CA TYR A 79 -8.78 -10.20 4.37
C TYR A 79 -10.28 -9.85 4.41
N SER A 80 -10.80 -9.52 5.59
CA SER A 80 -12.22 -9.27 5.85
C SER A 80 -12.73 -7.93 5.31
N ARG A 81 -11.82 -7.00 4.96
CA ARG A 81 -12.15 -5.60 4.62
C ARG A 81 -12.81 -4.81 5.75
N LYS A 82 -12.80 -5.35 6.97
CA LYS A 82 -13.26 -4.64 8.16
C LYS A 82 -12.43 -3.38 8.35
N LEU A 83 -13.08 -2.29 8.69
CA LEU A 83 -12.41 -1.07 9.13
C LEU A 83 -12.03 -1.25 10.60
N ILE A 84 -10.73 -1.33 10.87
CA ILE A 84 -10.19 -1.51 12.22
C ILE A 84 -10.32 -0.21 13.00
N TRP A 85 -9.96 0.91 12.37
CA TRP A 85 -10.27 2.24 12.88
C TRP A 85 -10.44 3.26 11.76
N LEU A 86 -11.14 4.34 12.10
CA LEU A 86 -11.23 5.56 11.33
C LEU A 86 -11.29 6.73 12.30
N LYS A 87 -10.25 7.55 12.32
CA LYS A 87 -10.10 8.64 13.29
C LYS A 87 -9.79 9.94 12.57
N VAL A 88 -10.47 11.00 12.99
CA VAL A 88 -10.22 12.36 12.49
C VAL A 88 -9.35 13.08 13.52
N GLY A 89 -8.28 13.70 13.06
CA GLY A 89 -7.39 14.52 13.87
C GLY A 89 -7.07 15.84 13.20
N ARG A 90 -6.47 16.76 13.95
CA ARG A 90 -5.99 18.04 13.40
C ARG A 90 -4.66 17.92 12.65
N SER A 91 -3.94 16.82 12.90
CA SER A 91 -2.70 16.47 12.23
C SER A 91 -2.55 14.95 12.17
N ASN A 92 -2.04 14.46 11.04
CA ASN A 92 -1.55 13.09 10.85
C ASN A 92 -0.02 13.00 10.92
N SER A 93 0.68 14.12 11.14
CA SER A 93 2.15 14.16 11.09
C SER A 93 2.82 13.74 12.40
N ASP A 94 2.08 13.63 13.50
CA ASP A 94 2.62 13.19 14.79
C ASP A 94 2.56 11.65 14.92
N PRO A 95 3.71 10.96 14.95
CA PRO A 95 3.74 9.51 15.09
C PRO A 95 3.09 8.99 16.38
N LYS A 96 3.00 9.81 17.43
CA LYS A 96 2.33 9.44 18.69
C LYS A 96 0.83 9.24 18.50
N VAL A 97 0.21 10.05 17.64
CA VAL A 97 -1.23 9.99 17.39
C VAL A 97 -1.58 8.69 16.69
N ILE A 98 -0.82 8.32 15.66
CA ILE A 98 -1.04 7.08 14.92
C ILE A 98 -0.73 5.86 15.81
N ALA A 99 0.36 5.91 16.56
CA ALA A 99 0.69 4.88 17.54
C ALA A 99 -0.43 4.66 18.57
N LYS A 100 -1.06 5.74 19.05
CA LYS A 100 -2.21 5.65 19.96
C LYS A 100 -3.40 4.93 19.31
N TYR A 101 -3.70 5.20 18.03
CA TYR A 101 -4.77 4.51 17.32
C TYR A 101 -4.49 3.01 17.17
N PHE A 102 -3.24 2.67 16.85
CA PHE A 102 -2.80 1.28 16.77
C PHE A 102 -2.95 0.55 18.11
N LEU A 103 -2.43 1.12 19.21
CA LEU A 103 -2.52 0.51 20.54
C LEU A 103 -3.98 0.35 21.00
N ALA A 104 -4.81 1.37 20.80
CA ALA A 104 -6.23 1.30 21.15
C ALA A 104 -6.94 0.19 20.37
N ALA A 105 -6.61 0.00 19.09
CA ALA A 105 -7.18 -1.09 18.29
C ALA A 105 -6.70 -2.47 18.76
N VAL A 106 -5.42 -2.60 19.08
CA VAL A 106 -4.89 -3.87 19.62
C VAL A 106 -5.57 -4.25 20.93
N GLU A 107 -5.79 -3.27 21.81
CA GLU A 107 -6.52 -3.45 23.07
C GLU A 107 -7.99 -3.81 22.83
N GLU A 108 -8.68 -3.08 21.95
CA GLU A 108 -10.11 -3.32 21.61
C GLU A 108 -10.35 -4.71 21.01
N TYR A 109 -9.45 -5.16 20.13
CA TYR A 109 -9.59 -6.46 19.45
C TYR A 109 -8.90 -7.62 20.18
N GLY A 110 -8.24 -7.36 21.32
CA GLY A 110 -7.54 -8.37 22.11
C GLY A 110 -6.39 -9.06 21.36
N GLY A 111 -5.81 -8.40 20.35
CA GLY A 111 -4.80 -9.00 19.49
C GLY A 111 -4.25 -8.05 18.43
N CYS A 112 -3.05 -8.35 17.93
CA CYS A 112 -2.37 -7.57 16.90
C CYS A 112 -2.24 -8.34 15.58
N PRO A 113 -2.09 -7.65 14.43
CA PRO A 113 -1.93 -8.33 13.16
C PRO A 113 -0.55 -8.97 13.00
N THR A 114 -0.45 -9.99 12.13
CA THR A 114 0.85 -10.57 11.77
C THR A 114 1.74 -9.55 11.06
N PHE A 115 1.15 -8.76 10.15
CA PHE A 115 1.85 -7.70 9.42
C PHE A 115 1.05 -6.40 9.42
N MET A 116 1.74 -5.27 9.57
CA MET A 116 1.21 -3.97 9.21
C MET A 116 1.70 -3.62 7.80
N ARG A 117 0.89 -2.91 7.04
CA ARG A 117 1.25 -2.42 5.71
C ARG A 117 0.82 -0.98 5.57
N GLY A 118 1.71 -0.15 5.06
CA GLY A 118 1.42 1.25 4.78
C GLY A 118 2.57 1.91 4.05
N ASP A 119 2.42 3.20 3.83
CA ASP A 119 3.44 3.99 3.17
C ASP A 119 4.61 4.28 4.11
N MET A 120 5.79 4.50 3.51
CA MET A 120 7.02 4.87 4.23
C MET A 120 6.98 6.34 4.66
N ALA A 121 5.97 6.68 5.43
CA ALA A 121 5.75 8.00 5.98
C ALA A 121 6.34 8.09 7.40
N THR A 122 6.87 9.26 7.74
CA THR A 122 7.50 9.54 9.05
C THR A 122 6.53 9.35 10.21
N GLU A 123 5.25 9.55 9.95
CA GLU A 123 4.14 9.33 10.87
C GLU A 123 3.97 7.87 11.33
N ASN A 124 4.34 6.89 10.51
CA ASN A 124 4.14 5.47 10.82
C ASN A 124 5.36 4.81 11.48
N VAL A 125 6.45 5.55 11.69
CA VAL A 125 7.76 5.03 12.12
C VAL A 125 7.71 4.26 13.45
N ARG A 126 6.75 4.56 14.33
CA ARG A 126 6.63 3.89 15.64
C ARG A 126 5.89 2.56 15.60
N ILE A 127 5.04 2.34 14.59
CA ILE A 127 4.23 1.12 14.47
C ILE A 127 5.08 -0.15 14.33
N PRO A 128 6.10 -0.21 13.44
CA PRO A 128 6.93 -1.41 13.30
C PRO A 128 7.51 -1.86 14.66
N THR A 129 8.08 -0.93 15.42
CA THR A 129 8.67 -1.22 16.73
C THR A 129 7.63 -1.72 17.73
N MET A 130 6.46 -1.09 17.80
CA MET A 130 5.37 -1.52 18.70
C MET A 130 4.85 -2.90 18.32
N GLN A 131 4.69 -3.16 17.03
CA GLN A 131 4.21 -4.45 16.55
C GLN A 131 5.21 -5.56 16.85
N THR A 132 6.52 -5.33 16.65
CA THR A 132 7.56 -6.30 17.03
C THR A 132 7.52 -6.62 18.53
N PHE A 133 7.20 -5.64 19.37
CA PHE A 133 7.11 -5.86 20.82
C PHE A 133 5.84 -6.58 21.27
N ILE A 134 4.69 -6.29 20.65
CA ILE A 134 3.37 -6.80 21.08
C ILE A 134 3.05 -8.16 20.42
N ARG A 135 3.62 -8.43 19.24
CA ARG A 135 3.35 -9.66 18.52
C ARG A 135 3.77 -10.87 19.36
N PRO A 136 2.89 -11.87 19.54
CA PRO A 136 3.25 -13.12 20.20
C PRO A 136 4.46 -13.77 19.51
N SER A 137 5.41 -14.29 20.28
CA SER A 137 6.52 -15.09 19.75
C SER A 137 6.03 -16.50 19.38
N ASP A 138 5.24 -16.61 18.32
CA ASP A 138 4.60 -17.85 17.87
C ASP A 138 5.44 -18.61 16.82
N GLY A 139 6.77 -18.48 16.87
CA GLY A 139 7.71 -19.30 16.08
C GLY A 139 7.76 -18.98 14.59
N LEU A 140 7.12 -17.89 14.15
CA LEU A 140 7.23 -17.39 12.78
C LEU A 140 8.62 -16.75 12.57
N ASP A 141 9.47 -17.43 11.80
CA ASP A 141 10.80 -17.03 11.29
C ASP A 141 11.28 -15.66 11.77
N VAL A 142 12.03 -15.69 12.87
CA VAL A 142 12.81 -14.56 13.43
C VAL A 142 13.81 -14.01 12.39
N GLU A 143 14.12 -14.77 11.34
CA GLU A 143 15.00 -14.35 10.24
C GLU A 143 14.44 -13.23 9.36
N ASN A 144 13.12 -13.00 9.36
CA ASN A 144 12.49 -11.92 8.58
C ASN A 144 11.63 -11.03 9.47
N ASP A 145 12.25 -10.38 10.47
CA ASP A 145 11.70 -9.43 11.46
C ASP A 145 10.96 -8.18 10.89
N ARG A 146 10.46 -8.28 9.65
CA ARG A 146 9.65 -7.28 8.97
C ARG A 146 8.19 -7.43 9.40
N THR A 147 7.89 -6.90 10.58
CA THR A 147 6.51 -6.71 11.06
C THR A 147 5.74 -5.71 10.19
N PHE A 148 6.44 -4.76 9.58
CA PHE A 148 5.87 -3.74 8.70
C PHE A 148 6.31 -3.89 7.25
N ILE A 149 5.34 -3.92 6.34
CA ILE A 149 5.53 -3.95 4.89
C ILE A 149 5.35 -2.53 4.35
N TYR A 150 6.46 -1.86 4.06
CA TYR A 150 6.43 -0.59 3.35
C TYR A 150 6.01 -0.80 1.90
N CYS A 151 5.00 -0.06 1.47
CA CYS A 151 4.57 -0.04 0.08
C CYS A 151 4.39 1.39 -0.42
N LYS A 152 4.22 1.55 -1.73
CA LYS A 152 3.73 2.82 -2.31
C LYS A 152 2.22 2.88 -2.11
N SER A 153 1.61 4.06 -1.99
CA SER A 153 0.15 4.24 -1.94
C SER A 153 -0.62 3.41 -2.98
N THR A 154 -0.13 3.41 -4.23
CA THR A 154 -0.69 2.60 -5.34
C THR A 154 -0.77 1.08 -5.07
N LEU A 155 0.03 0.57 -4.14
CA LEU A 155 0.06 -0.83 -3.69
C LEU A 155 -0.71 -1.04 -2.38
N ASN A 156 -1.08 0.02 -1.67
CA ASN A 156 -1.95 0.00 -0.50
C ASN A 156 -3.43 -0.09 -0.89
N THR A 157 -3.74 -0.95 -1.87
CA THR A 157 -5.04 -0.97 -2.57
C THR A 157 -6.23 -1.23 -1.66
N ARG A 158 -6.02 -1.88 -0.50
CA ARG A 158 -7.11 -2.28 0.39
C ARG A 158 -7.77 -1.07 1.05
N ILE A 159 -6.97 -0.17 1.62
CA ILE A 159 -7.47 1.07 2.24
C ILE A 159 -7.80 2.13 1.18
N GLU A 160 -7.06 2.21 0.09
CA GLU A 160 -7.39 3.11 -1.03
C GLU A 160 -8.76 2.82 -1.65
N SER A 161 -9.09 1.52 -1.80
CA SER A 161 -10.42 1.09 -2.21
C SER A 161 -11.49 1.47 -1.19
N TRP A 162 -11.16 1.52 0.10
CA TRP A 162 -12.10 1.96 1.14
C TRP A 162 -12.31 3.48 1.08
N TRP A 163 -11.24 4.26 0.84
CA TRP A 163 -11.36 5.71 0.60
C TRP A 163 -12.23 6.04 -0.61
N GLU A 164 -12.24 5.19 -1.64
CA GLU A 164 -13.16 5.33 -2.78
C GLU A 164 -14.62 5.14 -2.37
N ILE A 165 -14.91 4.18 -1.49
CA ILE A 165 -16.27 3.96 -0.98
C ILE A 165 -16.71 5.18 -0.16
N LEU A 166 -15.88 5.63 0.80
CA LEU A 166 -16.19 6.82 1.60
C LEU A 166 -16.54 8.03 0.74
N ARG A 167 -15.81 8.24 -0.36
CA ARG A 167 -16.09 9.35 -1.29
C ARG A 167 -17.42 9.20 -2.02
N LYS A 168 -17.83 7.99 -2.37
CA LYS A 168 -19.08 7.76 -3.09
C LYS A 168 -20.30 7.91 -2.19
N GLU A 169 -20.19 7.52 -0.92
CA GLU A 169 -21.30 7.55 0.02
C GLU A 169 -21.50 8.94 0.67
N CYS A 170 -20.48 9.81 0.65
CA CYS A 170 -20.55 11.16 1.21
C CYS A 170 -20.75 12.28 0.17
N CYS A 171 -20.93 11.93 -1.10
CA CYS A 171 -21.28 12.86 -2.19
C CYS A 171 -22.74 12.66 -2.60
#